data_AF-A0A5C7R9T5-F1
#
_entry.id   AF-A0A5C7R9T5-F1
#
_cell.length_a   1.000
_cell.length_b   1.000
_cell.length_c   1.000
_cell.angle_alpha   90.00
_cell.angle_beta   90.00
_cell.angle_gamma   90.00
#
_symmetry.space_group_name_H-M   'P 1'
#
loop_
_entity.id
_entity.type
_entity.pdbx_description
1 polymer ?
#
loop_
_entity_poly.entity_id
_entity_poly.type
_entity_poly.pdbx_seq_one_letter_code
_entity_poly.pdbx_strand_id
1 'polypeptide(L)'
;MKAFRWLLVHPIAFAWILAAIAIILNWIVGSGAPPKKEHEAKAGQHEMQAHQNAAGHEQGSTTAQTAAAMPADHGAEANATATPATTEQTASASVAEQAAKGSTAETTAAATDSQTVNENSSAEDLLLAAREAYWSGEYDRSVGFYQSLLKKDNKPDYKGELANVYWKQGKSADAVSLYAEIAPWLAEQGRVTELQSIKVYADVVDPAKASEIGSLIK
;
A
#
# COMPACT_ATOMS: atom_id res chain seq x y z
N MET A 1 -13.47 -8.21 12.32
CA MET A 1 -13.20 -9.58 11.79
C MET A 1 -14.40 -10.53 11.72
N LYS A 2 -15.65 -10.09 11.99
CA LYS A 2 -16.84 -10.99 11.92
C LYS A 2 -17.27 -11.34 10.49
N ALA A 3 -17.10 -10.43 9.52
CA ALA A 3 -17.45 -10.64 8.12
C ALA A 3 -16.61 -11.73 7.42
N PHE A 4 -15.30 -11.79 7.69
CA PHE A 4 -14.39 -12.79 7.11
C PHE A 4 -14.72 -14.22 7.56
N ARG A 5 -15.17 -14.39 8.81
CA ARG A 5 -15.59 -15.70 9.33
C ARG A 5 -16.91 -16.16 8.73
N TRP A 6 -17.82 -15.23 8.41
CA TRP A 6 -19.07 -15.56 7.73
C TRP A 6 -18.85 -16.02 6.28
N LEU A 7 -17.90 -15.39 5.59
CA LEU A 7 -17.52 -15.74 4.21
C LEU A 7 -16.98 -17.17 4.09
N LEU A 8 -16.20 -17.64 5.08
CA LEU A 8 -15.65 -19.00 5.12
C LEU A 8 -16.69 -20.09 5.40
N VAL A 9 -17.85 -19.73 5.98
CA VAL A 9 -18.93 -20.68 6.28
C VAL A 9 -19.86 -20.87 5.08
N HIS A 10 -19.84 -19.96 4.10
CA HIS A 10 -20.73 -20.00 2.95
C HIS A 10 -19.94 -20.16 1.64
N PRO A 11 -19.47 -21.39 1.34
CA PRO A 11 -18.66 -21.66 0.14
C PRO A 11 -19.39 -21.29 -1.17
N ILE A 12 -20.72 -21.36 -1.17
CA ILE A 12 -21.55 -20.95 -2.31
C ILE A 12 -21.44 -19.44 -2.55
N ALA A 13 -21.56 -18.61 -1.50
CA ALA A 13 -21.45 -17.16 -1.64
C ALA A 13 -20.06 -16.73 -2.13
N PHE A 14 -19.02 -17.43 -1.67
CA PHE A 14 -17.66 -17.22 -2.15
C PHE A 14 -17.50 -17.55 -3.66
N ALA A 15 -18.11 -18.64 -4.12
CA ALA A 15 -18.11 -19.00 -5.54
C ALA A 15 -18.78 -17.93 -6.44
N TRP A 16 -19.91 -17.35 -5.99
CA TRP A 16 -20.57 -16.26 -6.71
C TRP A 16 -19.72 -14.98 -6.78
N ILE A 17 -19.01 -14.64 -5.71
CA ILE A 17 -18.11 -13.47 -5.68
C ILE A 17 -16.94 -13.67 -6.66
N LEU A 18 -16.32 -14.86 -6.66
CA LEU A 18 -15.25 -15.17 -7.61
C LEU A 18 -15.73 -15.14 -9.06
N ALA A 19 -16.93 -15.67 -9.34
CA ALA A 19 -17.53 -15.61 -10.67
C ALA A 19 -17.78 -14.15 -11.13
N ALA A 20 -18.26 -13.28 -10.25
CA ALA A 20 -18.45 -11.86 -10.55
C ALA A 20 -17.12 -11.15 -10.87
N ILE A 21 -16.06 -11.42 -10.09
CA ILE A 21 -14.72 -10.87 -10.33
C ILE A 21 -14.18 -11.33 -11.70
N ALA A 22 -14.34 -12.61 -12.05
CA ALA A 22 -13.90 -13.14 -13.33
C ALA A 22 -14.60 -12.47 -14.54
N ILE A 23 -15.90 -12.19 -14.44
CA ILE A 23 -16.65 -11.48 -15.48
C ILE A 23 -16.12 -10.05 -15.64
N ILE A 24 -15.87 -9.34 -14.53
CA ILE A 24 -15.35 -7.97 -14.56
C ILE A 24 -13.95 -7.92 -15.19
N LEU A 25 -13.06 -8.86 -14.81
CA LEU A 25 -11.71 -8.95 -15.37
C LEU A 25 -11.73 -9.26 -16.87
N ASN A 26 -12.63 -10.14 -17.33
CA ASN A 26 -12.79 -10.43 -18.75
C ASN A 26 -13.27 -9.20 -19.56
N TRP A 27 -14.03 -8.30 -18.94
CA TRP A 27 -14.48 -7.06 -19.59
C TRP A 27 -13.35 -6.02 -19.72
N ILE A 28 -12.50 -5.92 -18.69
CA ILE A 28 -11.35 -5.01 -18.68
C ILE A 28 -10.26 -5.48 -19.66
N VAL A 29 -10.01 -6.79 -19.74
CA VAL A 29 -8.98 -7.35 -20.64
C VAL A 29 -9.50 -7.55 -22.07
N GLY A 30 -10.79 -7.86 -22.26
CA GLY A 30 -11.38 -8.19 -23.55
C GLY A 30 -11.80 -7.00 -24.43
N SER A 31 -11.76 -5.78 -23.91
CA SER A 31 -12.14 -4.56 -24.67
C SER A 31 -11.03 -4.03 -25.59
N GLY A 32 -9.88 -4.71 -25.64
CA GLY A 32 -8.74 -4.36 -26.50
C GLY A 32 -8.64 -5.24 -27.75
N ALA A 33 -9.58 -5.13 -28.69
CA ALA A 33 -9.40 -5.66 -30.04
C ALA A 33 -9.78 -4.59 -31.09
N PRO A 34 -8.84 -4.06 -31.89
CA PRO A 34 -9.18 -3.38 -33.13
C PRO A 34 -9.52 -4.40 -34.24
N PRO A 35 -10.41 -4.04 -35.18
CA PRO A 35 -10.84 -4.93 -36.27
C PRO A 35 -9.73 -5.15 -37.32
N LYS A 36 -9.77 -6.35 -37.92
CA LYS A 36 -8.90 -6.84 -38.99
C LYS A 36 -9.16 -6.18 -40.36
N LYS A 37 -8.14 -6.32 -41.24
CA LYS A 37 -8.12 -6.52 -42.71
C LYS A 37 -7.52 -5.34 -43.48
N GLU A 38 -6.74 -5.46 -44.55
CA GLU A 38 -6.00 -6.51 -45.29
C GLU A 38 -5.34 -5.75 -46.50
N HIS A 39 -4.33 -6.32 -47.15
CA HIS A 39 -3.86 -6.09 -48.54
C HIS A 39 -2.97 -4.87 -48.95
N GLU A 40 -1.84 -5.29 -49.53
CA GLU A 40 -1.22 -4.85 -50.80
C GLU A 40 -0.29 -3.63 -50.89
N ALA A 41 0.91 -3.94 -51.41
CA ALA A 41 1.89 -3.02 -51.92
C ALA A 41 1.42 -2.37 -53.24
N LYS A 42 1.54 -1.05 -53.38
CA LYS A 42 1.90 -0.42 -54.65
C LYS A 42 2.34 1.02 -54.48
N ALA A 43 3.43 1.36 -55.16
CA ALA A 43 3.91 2.72 -55.39
C ALA A 43 2.86 3.60 -56.10
N GLY A 44 2.89 4.91 -55.84
CA GLY A 44 2.17 5.88 -56.67
C GLY A 44 1.87 7.19 -55.97
N GLN A 45 2.36 8.26 -56.59
CA GLN A 45 2.06 9.68 -56.39
C GLN A 45 0.57 10.01 -56.22
N HIS A 46 0.29 11.10 -55.48
CA HIS A 46 -0.61 12.25 -55.78
C HIS A 46 -1.10 12.83 -54.43
N GLU A 47 -0.67 14.02 -54.02
CA GLU A 47 -1.14 15.37 -54.42
C GLU A 47 -2.62 15.67 -54.06
N MET A 48 -2.77 16.76 -53.27
CA MET A 48 -3.95 17.60 -53.04
C MET A 48 -5.23 16.99 -52.45
N GLN A 49 -5.63 17.46 -51.25
CA GLN A 49 -6.79 18.37 -51.15
C GLN A 49 -6.98 18.88 -49.71
N ALA A 50 -6.96 20.20 -49.57
CA ALA A 50 -7.53 20.94 -48.47
C ALA A 50 -9.06 21.01 -48.63
N HIS A 51 -9.82 20.88 -47.54
CA HIS A 51 -11.14 21.48 -47.24
C HIS A 51 -11.50 21.10 -45.79
N GLN A 52 -11.55 22.03 -44.83
CA GLN A 52 -12.69 22.88 -44.44
C GLN A 52 -13.92 22.14 -43.86
N ASN A 53 -14.18 22.42 -42.57
CA ASN A 53 -15.46 22.60 -41.85
C ASN A 53 -15.30 22.05 -40.42
N ALA A 54 -15.37 22.82 -39.31
CA ALA A 54 -16.35 23.81 -38.84
C ALA A 54 -17.74 23.21 -38.50
N ALA A 55 -17.93 22.88 -37.21
CA ALA A 55 -19.17 22.84 -36.40
C ALA A 55 -18.83 22.03 -35.14
N GLY A 56 -18.96 22.49 -33.90
CA GLY A 56 -20.04 23.29 -33.34
C GLY A 56 -21.05 22.35 -32.68
N HIS A 57 -20.86 22.03 -31.41
CA HIS A 57 -21.95 21.61 -30.51
C HIS A 57 -21.61 21.96 -29.06
N GLU A 58 -22.17 23.10 -28.65
CA GLU A 58 -22.55 23.37 -27.26
C GLU A 58 -23.80 22.57 -26.90
N GLN A 59 -23.87 22.05 -25.68
CA GLN A 59 -25.06 21.79 -24.85
C GLN A 59 -24.53 21.19 -23.54
N GLY A 60 -24.59 21.86 -22.38
CA GLY A 60 -25.79 22.22 -21.61
C GLY A 60 -25.81 21.31 -20.36
N SER A 61 -25.31 21.77 -19.20
CA SER A 61 -26.04 22.42 -18.10
C SER A 61 -27.18 21.59 -17.49
N THR A 62 -27.08 21.33 -16.18
CA THR A 62 -28.08 21.02 -15.11
C THR A 62 -27.57 19.89 -14.20
N THR A 63 -27.61 19.91 -12.86
CA THR A 63 -28.32 20.74 -11.88
C THR A 63 -27.65 20.59 -10.50
N ALA A 64 -27.80 21.61 -9.67
CA ALA A 64 -27.35 21.69 -8.29
C ALA A 64 -28.33 21.04 -7.27
N GLN A 65 -27.83 20.96 -6.03
CA GLN A 65 -28.57 21.04 -4.76
C GLN A 65 -29.44 19.86 -4.30
N THR A 66 -29.05 19.28 -3.17
CA THR A 66 -29.97 19.18 -2.03
C THR A 66 -29.19 19.29 -0.72
N ALA A 67 -29.42 20.39 -0.01
CA ALA A 67 -29.15 20.53 1.41
C ALA A 67 -30.42 20.14 2.17
N ALA A 68 -30.28 19.39 3.27
CA ALA A 68 -31.30 19.28 4.29
C ALA A 68 -30.62 19.18 5.65
N ALA A 69 -31.03 20.07 6.54
CA ALA A 69 -30.53 20.24 7.89
C ALA A 69 -31.56 19.70 8.91
N MET A 70 -31.03 19.40 10.11
CA MET A 70 -31.70 19.30 11.43
C MET A 70 -32.54 18.04 11.73
N PRO A 71 -32.82 17.70 13.01
CA PRO A 71 -32.49 18.39 14.28
C PRO A 71 -31.81 17.51 15.35
N ALA A 72 -31.43 18.19 16.43
CA ALA A 72 -31.04 17.65 17.73
C ALA A 72 -32.23 17.08 18.52
N ASP A 73 -31.87 16.38 19.61
CA ASP A 73 -32.62 16.18 20.87
C ASP A 73 -33.10 14.75 21.18
N HIS A 74 -33.11 14.44 22.49
CA HIS A 74 -33.36 13.17 23.23
C HIS A 74 -32.10 12.30 23.44
N GLY A 75 -31.66 12.00 24.66
CA GLY A 75 -32.21 12.27 25.98
C GLY A 75 -31.23 11.73 27.04
N ALA A 76 -31.21 12.39 28.18
CA ALA A 76 -30.50 11.94 29.37
C ALA A 76 -31.20 10.71 29.97
N GLU A 77 -30.44 9.67 30.30
CA GLU A 77 -30.78 8.80 31.41
C GLU A 77 -29.51 8.35 32.14
N ALA A 78 -29.45 8.75 33.39
CA ALA A 78 -28.47 8.30 34.36
C ALA A 78 -28.78 6.85 34.77
N ASN A 79 -27.75 6.02 34.94
CA ASN A 79 -27.77 5.14 36.09
C ASN A 79 -26.35 4.82 36.57
N ALA A 80 -26.14 5.08 37.85
CA ALA A 80 -24.99 4.68 38.62
C ALA A 80 -24.93 3.15 38.75
N THR A 81 -23.76 2.59 39.03
CA THR A 81 -23.46 1.90 40.31
C THR A 81 -22.00 1.41 40.26
N ALA A 82 -21.23 1.84 41.25
CA ALA A 82 -19.89 1.35 41.54
C ALA A 82 -19.94 -0.03 42.23
N THR A 83 -18.97 -0.91 41.97
CA THR A 83 -18.46 -1.85 42.98
C THR A 83 -17.01 -2.25 42.64
N PRO A 84 -16.05 -2.02 43.54
CA PRO A 84 -14.72 -2.62 43.54
C PRO A 84 -14.63 -3.78 44.56
N ALA A 85 -13.93 -4.87 44.21
CA ALA A 85 -13.27 -5.85 45.10
C ALA A 85 -12.70 -6.99 44.23
N THR A 86 -11.39 -7.16 44.13
CA THR A 86 -10.52 -7.96 45.02
C THR A 86 -10.78 -9.47 44.95
N THR A 87 -9.85 -10.19 44.32
CA THR A 87 -9.23 -11.38 44.92
C THR A 87 -7.90 -11.69 44.23
N GLU A 88 -6.81 -11.56 44.99
CA GLU A 88 -5.55 -12.28 44.78
C GLU A 88 -5.79 -13.78 45.00
N GLN A 89 -5.25 -14.65 44.14
CA GLN A 89 -4.78 -15.99 44.53
C GLN A 89 -3.87 -16.56 43.41
N THR A 90 -2.54 -16.46 43.52
CA THR A 90 -1.58 -17.43 44.09
C THR A 90 -1.16 -18.59 43.17
N ALA A 91 0.17 -18.70 43.00
CA ALA A 91 1.01 -19.87 42.69
C ALA A 91 0.81 -20.62 41.36
N SER A 92 1.80 -20.64 40.46
CA SER A 92 3.05 -21.41 40.52
C SER A 92 2.82 -22.92 40.34
N ALA A 93 3.03 -23.41 39.12
CA ALA A 93 3.41 -24.79 38.84
C ALA A 93 4.24 -24.86 37.56
N SER A 94 5.54 -25.02 37.77
CA SER A 94 6.50 -25.59 36.83
C SER A 94 6.05 -26.99 36.43
N VAL A 95 5.96 -27.27 35.13
CA VAL A 95 6.03 -28.64 34.59
C VAL A 95 7.00 -28.64 33.43
N ALA A 96 7.99 -29.50 33.59
CA ALA A 96 9.09 -29.77 32.71
C ALA A 96 8.63 -30.49 31.43
N GLU A 97 9.40 -30.25 30.37
CA GLU A 97 10.05 -31.27 29.56
C GLU A 97 9.22 -32.51 29.17
N GLN A 98 8.76 -32.53 27.92
CA GLN A 98 8.78 -33.79 27.18
C GLN A 98 9.06 -33.59 25.69
N ALA A 99 10.07 -34.33 25.28
CA ALA A 99 10.69 -34.40 23.98
C ALA A 99 9.74 -34.82 22.85
N ALA A 100 9.99 -34.20 21.69
CA ALA A 100 10.14 -34.81 20.37
C ALA A 100 9.19 -35.94 19.95
N LYS A 101 8.34 -35.65 18.95
CA LYS A 101 8.18 -36.52 17.79
C LYS A 101 7.77 -35.71 16.56
N GLY A 102 8.52 -35.96 15.48
CA GLY A 102 8.58 -35.13 14.29
C GLY A 102 7.27 -34.97 13.55
N SER A 103 7.08 -33.76 13.04
CA SER A 103 6.34 -33.50 11.82
C SER A 103 7.32 -32.85 10.85
N THR A 104 7.95 -33.72 10.06
CA THR A 104 8.71 -33.33 8.87
C THR A 104 7.70 -32.80 7.86
N ALA A 105 7.34 -31.53 7.98
CA ALA A 105 6.79 -30.80 6.85
C ALA A 105 7.99 -30.39 5.99
N GLU A 106 8.22 -31.13 4.91
CA GLU A 106 8.93 -30.64 3.74
C GLU A 106 8.27 -29.33 3.29
N THR A 107 8.72 -28.23 3.89
CA THR A 107 8.66 -26.95 3.21
C THR A 107 9.70 -27.07 2.12
N THR A 108 9.24 -27.23 0.90
CA THR A 108 10.02 -26.98 -0.31
C THR A 108 10.57 -25.56 -0.18
N ALA A 109 11.76 -25.45 0.41
CA ALA A 109 12.62 -24.30 0.27
C ALA A 109 12.95 -24.27 -1.22
N ALA A 110 12.13 -23.54 -1.98
CA ALA A 110 12.58 -22.96 -3.21
C ALA A 110 13.83 -22.18 -2.84
N ALA A 111 14.97 -22.72 -3.25
CA ALA A 111 16.24 -22.04 -3.21
C ALA A 111 16.10 -20.82 -4.13
N THR A 112 15.55 -19.74 -3.59
CA THR A 112 15.73 -18.40 -4.13
C THR A 112 17.22 -18.17 -3.98
N ASP A 113 17.91 -18.27 -5.11
CA ASP A 113 19.30 -17.87 -5.24
C ASP A 113 19.46 -16.57 -4.46
N SER A 114 20.25 -16.63 -3.38
CA SER A 114 20.58 -15.48 -2.57
C SER A 114 21.45 -14.58 -3.43
N GLN A 115 20.84 -13.82 -4.34
CA GLN A 115 21.50 -12.78 -5.11
C GLN A 115 22.08 -11.81 -4.10
N THR A 116 23.39 -11.93 -3.91
CA THR A 116 24.22 -11.01 -3.17
C THR A 116 24.13 -9.64 -3.83
N VAL A 117 24.15 -8.59 -3.02
CA VAL A 117 24.03 -7.21 -3.51
C VAL A 117 25.20 -6.91 -4.45
N ASN A 118 24.93 -6.82 -5.74
CA ASN A 118 25.92 -6.42 -6.74
C ASN A 118 25.85 -4.90 -6.90
N GLU A 119 26.79 -4.16 -6.30
CA GLU A 119 26.82 -2.70 -6.37
C GLU A 119 27.03 -2.15 -7.79
N ASN A 120 27.48 -2.99 -8.74
CA ASN A 120 27.64 -2.60 -10.14
C ASN A 120 26.36 -2.71 -10.97
N SER A 121 25.27 -3.27 -10.41
CA SER A 121 23.97 -3.31 -11.08
C SER A 121 23.42 -1.90 -11.38
N SER A 122 22.51 -1.81 -12.36
CA SER A 122 21.82 -0.55 -12.66
C SER A 122 20.96 -0.09 -11.47
N ALA A 123 20.56 1.18 -11.45
CA ALA A 123 19.67 1.68 -10.40
C ALA A 123 18.29 1.01 -10.49
N GLU A 124 17.82 0.75 -11.71
CA GLU A 124 16.57 0.06 -11.98
C GLU A 124 16.58 -1.37 -11.43
N ASP A 125 17.66 -2.12 -11.69
CA ASP A 125 17.81 -3.49 -11.18
C ASP A 125 17.88 -3.53 -9.66
N LEU A 126 18.62 -2.60 -9.05
CA LEU A 126 18.71 -2.50 -7.59
C LEU A 126 17.36 -2.16 -6.97
N LEU A 127 16.58 -1.28 -7.58
CA LEU A 127 15.25 -0.92 -7.09
C LEU A 127 14.27 -2.09 -7.20
N LEU A 128 14.30 -2.82 -8.31
CA LEU A 128 13.50 -4.02 -8.48
C LEU A 128 13.86 -5.06 -7.41
N ALA A 129 15.15 -5.35 -7.23
CA ALA A 129 15.62 -6.30 -6.23
C ALA A 129 15.30 -5.86 -4.78
N ALA A 130 15.38 -4.56 -4.47
CA ALA A 130 15.03 -4.01 -3.16
C ALA A 130 13.55 -4.27 -2.83
N ARG A 131 12.66 -4.04 -3.80
CA ARG A 131 11.21 -4.22 -3.67
C ARG A 131 10.82 -5.69 -3.61
N GLU A 132 11.45 -6.53 -4.43
CA GLU A 132 11.27 -7.97 -4.37
C GLU A 132 11.66 -8.53 -2.99
N ALA A 133 12.83 -8.17 -2.48
CA ALA A 133 13.27 -8.55 -1.15
C ALA A 133 12.30 -8.07 -0.05
N TYR A 134 11.78 -6.84 -0.17
CA TYR A 134 10.77 -6.31 0.76
C TYR A 134 9.47 -7.14 0.74
N TRP A 135 8.96 -7.50 -0.44
CA TRP A 135 7.72 -8.29 -0.58
C TRP A 135 7.89 -9.74 -0.13
N SER A 136 9.10 -10.27 -0.24
CA SER A 136 9.46 -11.59 0.28
C SER A 136 9.74 -11.60 1.79
N GLY A 137 9.67 -10.45 2.47
CA GLY A 137 9.94 -10.33 3.90
C GLY A 137 11.44 -10.37 4.26
N GLU A 138 12.32 -10.33 3.26
CA GLU A 138 13.78 -10.36 3.40
C GLU A 138 14.32 -8.94 3.64
N TYR A 139 13.91 -8.35 4.76
CA TYR A 139 14.13 -6.93 5.01
C TYR A 139 15.60 -6.53 5.06
N ASP A 140 16.51 -7.38 5.58
CA ASP A 140 17.94 -7.07 5.62
C ASP A 140 18.55 -6.97 4.21
N ARG A 141 18.11 -7.85 3.29
CA ARG A 141 18.49 -7.75 1.87
C ARG A 141 17.94 -6.48 1.24
N SER A 142 16.67 -6.18 1.50
CA SER A 142 16.02 -4.96 1.00
C SER A 142 16.77 -3.69 1.46
N VAL A 143 17.17 -3.62 2.73
CA VAL A 143 18.03 -2.53 3.26
C VAL A 143 19.33 -2.42 2.47
N GLY A 144 20.02 -3.55 2.24
CA GLY A 144 21.26 -3.57 1.46
C GLY A 144 21.10 -2.97 0.07
N PHE A 145 20.05 -3.36 -0.67
CA PHE A 145 19.77 -2.82 -1.99
C PHE A 145 19.42 -1.33 -1.96
N TYR A 146 18.58 -0.86 -1.03
CA TYR A 146 18.28 0.57 -0.89
C TYR A 146 19.49 1.40 -0.47
N GLN A 147 20.39 0.86 0.35
CA GLN A 147 21.64 1.53 0.69
C GLN A 147 22.55 1.66 -0.54
N SER A 148 22.64 0.62 -1.38
CA SER A 148 23.37 0.71 -2.65
C SER A 148 22.74 1.72 -3.62
N LEU A 149 21.42 1.85 -3.65
CA LEU A 149 20.73 2.91 -4.39
C LEU A 149 21.11 4.29 -3.89
N LEU A 150 21.05 4.53 -2.57
CA LEU A 150 21.38 5.82 -1.96
C LEU A 150 22.84 6.24 -2.16
N LYS A 151 23.76 5.27 -2.26
CA LYS A 151 25.16 5.54 -2.64
C LYS A 151 25.30 6.00 -4.09
N LYS A 152 24.49 5.46 -5.02
CA LYS A 152 24.49 5.86 -6.43
C LYS A 152 23.79 7.20 -6.63
N ASP A 153 22.64 7.37 -5.99
CA ASP A 153 21.80 8.55 -6.11
C ASP A 153 20.98 8.74 -4.84
N ASN A 154 21.26 9.84 -4.12
CA ASN A 154 20.70 10.13 -2.82
C ASN A 154 19.31 10.78 -2.93
N LYS A 155 18.34 10.03 -3.46
CA LYS A 155 16.97 10.51 -3.71
C LYS A 155 16.06 10.36 -2.47
N PRO A 156 15.16 11.33 -2.21
CA PRO A 156 14.14 11.23 -1.16
C PRO A 156 13.24 10.00 -1.31
N ASP A 157 12.89 9.61 -2.54
CA ASP A 157 12.05 8.43 -2.77
C ASP A 157 12.69 7.14 -2.21
N TYR A 158 14.00 6.95 -2.41
CA TYR A 158 14.69 5.77 -1.88
C TYR A 158 14.80 5.79 -0.36
N LYS A 159 14.91 6.98 0.26
CA LYS A 159 14.88 7.11 1.72
C LYS A 159 13.51 6.77 2.29
N GLY A 160 12.43 7.19 1.64
CA GLY A 160 11.07 6.86 2.07
C GLY A 160 10.79 5.37 1.99
N GLU A 161 11.23 4.72 0.93
CA GLU A 161 11.12 3.26 0.80
C GLU A 161 12.00 2.54 1.83
N LEU A 162 13.24 3.00 2.09
CA LEU A 162 14.07 2.45 3.17
C LEU A 162 13.42 2.62 4.55
N ALA A 163 12.75 3.75 4.80
CA ALA A 163 11.98 3.96 6.02
C ALA A 163 10.84 2.94 6.17
N ASN A 164 10.12 2.62 5.08
CA ASN A 164 9.13 1.53 5.06
C ASN A 164 9.76 0.20 5.48
N VAL A 165 10.96 -0.12 4.97
CA VAL A 165 11.67 -1.34 5.33
C VAL A 165 12.04 -1.36 6.82
N TYR A 166 12.62 -0.29 7.35
CA TYR A 166 12.96 -0.20 8.78
C TYR A 166 11.73 -0.29 9.68
N TRP A 167 10.60 0.28 9.26
CA TRP A 167 9.35 0.14 9.98
C TRP A 167 8.92 -1.34 10.07
N LYS A 168 9.01 -2.09 8.96
CA LYS A 168 8.71 -3.53 8.96
C LYS A 168 9.68 -4.36 9.79
N GLN A 169 10.92 -3.91 9.96
CA GLN A 169 11.89 -4.54 10.86
C GLN A 169 11.64 -4.23 12.35
N GLY A 170 10.68 -3.37 12.68
CA GLY A 170 10.47 -2.88 14.05
C GLY A 170 11.48 -1.81 14.48
N LYS A 171 12.36 -1.35 13.56
CA LYS A 171 13.31 -0.25 13.77
C LYS A 171 12.61 1.10 13.61
N SER A 172 11.59 1.32 14.43
CA SER A 172 10.63 2.42 14.27
C SER A 172 11.29 3.79 14.42
N ALA A 173 12.29 3.92 15.31
CA ALA A 173 13.04 5.17 15.49
C ALA A 173 13.86 5.55 14.24
N ASP A 174 14.50 4.56 13.60
CA ASP A 174 15.26 4.78 12.36
C ASP A 174 14.33 5.15 11.20
N ALA A 175 13.18 4.47 11.10
CA ALA A 175 12.15 4.77 10.11
C ALA A 175 11.62 6.21 10.25
N VAL A 176 11.22 6.62 11.46
CA VAL A 176 10.72 7.99 11.71
C VAL A 176 11.80 9.03 11.46
N SER A 177 13.07 8.69 11.70
CA SER A 177 14.18 9.58 11.37
C SER A 177 14.31 9.83 9.87
N LEU A 178 14.24 8.79 9.06
CA LEU A 178 14.25 8.93 7.59
C LEU A 178 13.00 9.64 7.07
N TYR A 179 11.83 9.35 7.65
CA TYR A 179 10.61 10.04 7.27
C TYR A 179 10.64 11.54 7.53
N ALA A 180 11.15 11.96 8.70
CA ALA A 180 11.33 13.37 9.01
C ALA A 180 12.28 14.04 8.01
N GLU A 181 13.35 13.35 7.61
CA GLU A 181 14.31 13.87 6.63
C GLU A 181 13.68 14.13 5.25
N ILE A 182 12.75 13.29 4.80
CA ILE A 182 12.07 13.46 3.50
C ILE A 182 10.81 14.32 3.57
N ALA A 183 10.32 14.65 4.77
CA ALA A 183 9.06 15.37 4.94
C ALA A 183 9.02 16.75 4.24
N PRO A 184 10.08 17.58 4.27
CA PRO A 184 10.10 18.84 3.52
C PRO A 184 9.90 18.62 2.02
N TRP A 185 10.56 17.62 1.44
CA TRP A 185 10.42 17.29 0.03
C TRP A 185 8.99 16.81 -0.30
N LEU A 186 8.38 15.97 0.54
CA LEU A 186 6.98 15.57 0.38
C LEU A 186 6.02 16.76 0.42
N ALA A 187 6.29 17.75 1.29
CA ALA A 187 5.49 18.96 1.41
C ALA A 187 5.58 19.83 0.15
N GLU A 188 6.78 19.98 -0.42
CA GLU A 188 7.01 20.68 -1.68
C GLU A 188 6.27 20.02 -2.85
N GLN A 189 6.17 18.69 -2.87
CA GLN A 189 5.40 17.94 -3.87
C GLN A 189 3.88 17.97 -3.63
N GLY A 190 3.40 18.61 -2.56
CA GLY A 190 1.98 18.59 -2.19
C GLY A 190 1.46 17.21 -1.77
N ARG A 191 2.36 16.29 -1.36
CA ARG A 191 2.00 14.92 -0.90
C ARG A 191 1.49 14.93 0.54
N VAL A 192 0.46 15.74 0.79
CA VAL A 192 -0.09 16.02 2.13
C VAL A 192 -0.62 14.75 2.81
N THR A 193 -1.29 13.87 2.07
CA THR A 193 -1.82 12.58 2.60
C THR A 193 -0.71 11.69 3.16
N GLU A 194 0.46 11.71 2.53
CA GLU A 194 1.59 10.90 2.97
C GLU A 194 2.25 11.48 4.21
N LEU A 195 2.40 12.81 4.27
CA LEU A 195 2.82 13.50 5.48
C LEU A 195 1.90 13.22 6.66
N GLN A 196 0.58 13.25 6.45
CA GLN A 196 -0.38 12.89 7.49
C GLN A 196 -0.19 11.44 7.96
N SER A 197 -0.01 10.51 7.02
CA SER A 197 0.22 9.09 7.35
C SER A 197 1.51 8.90 8.14
N ILE A 198 2.59 9.54 7.70
CA ILE A 198 3.89 9.55 8.39
C ILE A 198 3.78 10.16 9.78
N LYS A 199 3.06 11.28 9.92
CA LYS A 199 2.88 11.95 11.21
C LYS A 199 2.23 11.02 12.23
N VAL A 200 1.22 10.23 11.83
CA VAL A 200 0.57 9.27 12.73
C VAL A 200 1.58 8.25 13.27
N TYR A 201 2.50 7.76 12.44
CA TYR A 201 3.57 6.86 12.89
C TYR A 201 4.56 7.58 13.81
N ALA A 202 4.95 8.80 13.46
CA ALA A 202 5.88 9.60 14.25
C ALA A 202 5.29 9.98 15.62
N ASP A 203 3.98 10.27 15.72
CA ASP A 203 3.32 10.66 16.98
C ASP A 203 3.51 9.60 18.09
N VAL A 204 3.61 8.33 17.71
CA VAL A 204 3.78 7.20 18.66
C VAL A 204 5.24 6.99 19.04
N VAL A 205 6.18 7.27 18.13
CA VAL A 205 7.60 6.87 18.27
C VAL A 205 8.47 8.04 18.71
N ASP A 206 8.27 9.22 18.11
CA ASP A 206 9.02 10.45 18.36
C ASP A 206 8.09 11.66 18.15
N PRO A 207 7.37 12.09 19.21
CA PRO A 207 6.43 13.21 19.13
C PRO A 207 7.06 14.53 18.69
N ALA A 208 8.37 14.72 18.92
CA ALA A 208 9.07 15.93 18.48
C ALA A 208 9.16 15.97 16.96
N LYS A 209 9.57 14.86 16.33
CA LYS A 209 9.57 14.72 14.87
C LYS A 209 8.16 14.78 14.29
N ALA A 210 7.17 14.22 14.99
CA ALA A 210 5.78 14.31 14.55
C ALA A 210 5.27 15.77 14.50
N SER A 211 5.69 16.60 15.47
CA SER A 211 5.39 18.04 15.46
C SER A 211 6.08 18.76 14.30
N GLU A 212 7.34 18.42 14.00
CA GLU A 212 8.06 18.97 12.85
C GLU A 212 7.33 18.64 11.54
N ILE A 213 7.01 17.37 11.32
CA ILE A 213 6.27 16.90 10.14
C ILE A 213 4.89 17.56 10.07
N GLY A 214 4.20 17.69 11.21
CA GLY A 214 2.91 18.35 11.30
C GLY A 214 2.93 19.82 10.89
N SER A 215 4.02 20.53 11.15
CA SER A 215 4.17 21.94 10.76
C SER A 215 4.26 22.15 9.23
N LEU A 216 4.57 21.09 8.48
CA LEU A 216 4.68 21.10 7.03
C LEU A 216 3.34 20.83 6.31
N ILE A 217 2.32 20.38 7.04
CA ILE A 217 0.99 20.08 6.52
C ILE A 217 0.19 21.38 6.47
N LYS A 218 -0.14 21.85 5.26
CA LYS A 218 -0.89 23.10 5.01
C LYS A 218 -2.38 22.84 4.78
#